data_AF-A0AAV4DNI0-F1
#
_entry.id   AF-A0AAV4DNI0-F1
#
_cell.length_a   1.000
_cell.length_b   1.000
_cell.length_c   1.000
_cell.angle_alpha   90.00
_cell.angle_beta   90.00
_cell.angle_gamma   90.00
#
_symmetry.space_group_name_H-M   'P 1'
#
loop_
_entity.id
_entity.type
_entity.pdbx_description
1 polymer ?
#
loop_
_entity_poly.entity_id
_entity_poly.type
_entity_poly.pdbx_seq_one_letter_code
_entity_poly.pdbx_strand_id
1 'polypeptide(L)'
;MGKTTTRLPESLSYGHSPFFTSTNPSQTIVDGGGISQVYSMNVPEGDNNLAWTINKMGQNIDPCNVVLNGSQYVHGIDKGVQLLNKAGQGLLFLSLDVPTVLIGTDDHVDSPFPVPLQPLPCSSVKIMTMSFNIYNNIWNTNYIYWYPYENEDADFKARFAIRFKN
;
A
#
# COMPACT_ATOMS: atom_id res chain seq x y z
N MET A 1 -38.43 2.43 -8.34
CA MET A 1 -37.38 3.28 -7.74
C MET A 1 -36.05 2.60 -7.98
N GLY A 2 -35.29 3.04 -8.98
CA GLY A 2 -33.94 2.53 -9.22
C GLY A 2 -32.99 3.08 -8.15
N LYS A 3 -32.25 2.21 -7.48
CA LYS A 3 -31.14 2.61 -6.62
C LYS A 3 -29.99 3.00 -7.53
N THR A 4 -29.79 4.31 -7.70
CA THR A 4 -28.58 4.84 -8.31
C THR A 4 -27.43 4.58 -7.35
N THR A 5 -26.52 3.66 -7.70
CA THR A 5 -25.29 3.40 -6.94
C THR A 5 -24.39 4.62 -7.06
N THR A 6 -24.40 5.50 -6.05
CA THR A 6 -23.40 6.55 -5.92
C THR A 6 -22.11 5.87 -5.49
N ARG A 7 -21.15 5.69 -6.42
CA ARG A 7 -19.77 5.28 -6.09
C ARG A 7 -19.09 6.42 -5.31
N LEU A 8 -19.40 6.53 -4.03
CA LEU A 8 -18.60 7.28 -3.07
C LEU A 8 -17.38 6.41 -2.67
N PRO A 9 -16.27 6.98 -2.17
CA PRO A 9 -15.11 6.18 -1.78
C PRO A 9 -15.43 5.31 -0.57
N GLU A 10 -15.79 4.04 -0.81
CA GLU A 10 -16.09 3.03 0.21
C GLU A 10 -14.82 2.57 0.97
N SER A 11 -13.64 2.97 0.49
CA SER A 11 -12.37 2.78 1.16
C SER A 11 -11.35 3.84 0.76
N LEU A 12 -10.48 4.20 1.70
CA LEU A 12 -9.29 5.02 1.48
C LEU A 12 -8.08 4.20 1.92
N SER A 13 -7.19 3.93 0.97
CA SER A 13 -5.92 3.25 1.22
C SER A 13 -4.77 4.11 0.71
N TYR A 14 -3.68 4.18 1.46
CA TYR A 14 -2.43 4.79 0.99
C TYR A 14 -1.46 3.67 0.62
N GLY A 15 -1.13 3.54 -0.67
CA GLY A 15 -0.21 2.53 -1.18
C GLY A 15 1.15 3.12 -1.57
N HIS A 16 2.21 2.38 -1.28
CA HIS A 16 3.55 2.66 -1.78
C HIS A 16 4.08 1.49 -2.62
N SER A 17 4.44 1.76 -3.87
CA SER A 17 5.23 0.84 -4.71
C SER A 17 6.67 1.34 -4.78
N PRO A 18 7.66 0.55 -4.34
CA PRO A 18 9.08 0.92 -4.47
C PRO A 18 9.63 0.69 -5.88
N PHE A 19 8.90 -0.03 -6.75
CA PHE A 19 9.39 -0.43 -8.07
C PHE A 19 8.49 0.15 -9.17
N PHE A 20 9.01 1.14 -9.90
CA PHE A 20 8.52 1.50 -11.23
C PHE A 20 9.65 1.25 -12.23
N THR A 21 9.43 0.39 -13.22
CA THR A 21 10.23 0.40 -14.44
C THR A 21 9.68 1.48 -15.35
N SER A 22 10.34 2.64 -15.40
CA SER A 22 10.18 3.53 -16.56
C SER A 22 10.96 2.92 -17.71
N THR A 23 10.29 2.18 -18.58
CA THR A 23 10.75 2.05 -19.96
C THR A 23 10.34 3.33 -20.67
N ASN A 24 11.22 4.34 -20.69
CA ASN A 24 10.99 5.51 -21.52
C ASN A 24 10.86 5.08 -22.99
N PRO A 25 9.82 5.54 -23.70
CA PRO A 25 10.07 6.28 -24.92
C PRO A 25 9.85 7.75 -24.60
N SER A 26 10.90 8.56 -24.76
CA SER A 26 10.80 10.01 -24.73
C SER A 26 9.73 10.46 -25.74
N GLN A 27 8.54 10.83 -25.27
CA GLN A 27 7.52 11.47 -26.10
C GLN A 27 7.32 12.90 -25.65
N THR A 28 7.72 13.83 -26.50
CA THR A 28 7.34 15.24 -26.41
C THR A 28 5.91 15.35 -26.93
N ILE A 29 4.92 15.49 -26.05
CA ILE A 29 3.57 15.90 -26.48
C ILE A 29 3.60 17.42 -26.66
N VAL A 30 3.51 17.87 -27.91
CA VAL A 30 3.30 19.28 -28.25
C VAL A 30 1.81 19.45 -28.51
N ASP A 31 1.06 19.81 -27.48
CA ASP A 31 -0.27 20.41 -27.65
C ASP A 31 -0.25 21.82 -27.05
N GLY A 32 -0.44 22.81 -27.93
CA GLY A 32 -0.87 24.17 -27.61
C GLY A 32 -0.26 24.85 -26.37
N GLY A 33 0.97 25.36 -26.49
CA GLY A 33 1.34 26.64 -25.86
C GLY A 33 1.82 26.65 -24.40
N GLY A 34 2.15 25.51 -23.78
CA GLY A 34 2.76 25.48 -22.45
C GLY A 34 3.83 24.41 -22.30
N ILE A 35 5.04 24.79 -21.89
CA ILE A 35 6.10 23.85 -21.50
C ILE A 35 5.74 23.18 -20.16
N SER A 36 5.26 21.93 -20.20
CA SER A 36 5.18 21.09 -19.00
C SER A 36 6.47 20.28 -18.90
N GLN A 37 7.34 20.61 -17.95
CA GLN A 37 8.51 19.79 -17.65
C GLN A 37 8.07 18.56 -16.85
N VAL A 38 7.98 17.42 -17.53
CA VAL A 38 7.83 16.12 -16.87
C VAL A 38 9.19 15.73 -16.31
N TYR A 39 9.35 15.81 -14.99
CA TYR A 39 10.53 15.29 -14.31
C TYR A 39 10.46 13.76 -14.30
N SER A 40 11.15 13.11 -15.24
CA SER A 40 11.41 11.68 -15.17
C SER A 40 12.40 11.41 -14.03
N MET A 41 11.92 10.88 -12.91
CA MET A 41 12.81 10.31 -11.91
C MET A 41 13.41 9.02 -12.48
N ASN A 42 14.73 9.01 -12.72
CA ASN A 42 15.46 7.77 -12.94
C ASN A 42 15.40 6.95 -11.64
N VAL A 43 14.47 6.00 -11.56
CA VAL A 43 14.43 5.05 -10.44
C VAL A 43 15.48 3.97 -10.75
N PRO A 44 16.49 3.78 -9.89
CA PRO A 44 17.46 2.71 -10.06
C PRO A 44 16.74 1.37 -10.18
N GLU A 45 17.24 0.47 -11.03
CA GLU A 45 16.79 -0.90 -11.11
C GLU A 45 16.75 -1.49 -9.69
N GLY A 46 15.61 -2.05 -9.27
CA GLY A 46 15.40 -2.49 -7.90
C GLY A 46 16.52 -3.43 -7.47
N ASP A 47 17.17 -3.15 -6.32
CA ASP A 47 18.13 -4.08 -5.75
C ASP A 47 17.41 -5.40 -5.44
N ASN A 48 17.75 -6.46 -6.20
CA ASN A 48 17.20 -7.80 -6.05
C ASN A 48 17.44 -8.41 -4.65
N ASN A 49 18.18 -7.73 -3.77
CA ASN A 49 18.38 -8.11 -2.37
C ASN A 49 17.41 -7.43 -1.39
N LEU A 50 16.52 -6.55 -1.84
CA LEU A 50 15.52 -5.93 -0.96
C LEU A 50 14.41 -6.93 -0.59
N ALA A 51 14.01 -6.93 0.67
CA ALA A 51 12.95 -7.75 1.19
C ALA A 51 12.01 -6.97 2.11
N TRP A 52 10.71 -7.23 1.93
CA TRP A 52 9.67 -6.71 2.79
C TRP A 52 9.62 -7.46 4.11
N THR A 53 9.45 -6.72 5.21
CA THR A 53 9.09 -7.28 6.51
C THR A 53 7.99 -6.44 7.15
N ILE A 54 7.15 -7.10 7.94
CA ILE A 54 5.99 -6.50 8.60
C ILE A 54 6.20 -6.56 10.11
N ASN A 55 6.07 -5.44 10.81
CA ASN A 55 6.17 -5.45 12.28
C ASN A 55 4.83 -5.81 12.91
N LYS A 56 4.77 -6.98 13.54
CA LYS A 56 3.57 -7.59 14.10
C LYS A 56 3.88 -8.32 15.42
N MET A 57 3.12 -8.05 16.46
CA MET A 57 3.30 -8.63 17.81
C MET A 57 4.72 -8.45 18.36
N GLY A 58 5.30 -7.27 18.18
CA GLY A 58 6.63 -6.89 18.68
C GLY A 58 7.81 -7.37 17.84
N GLN A 59 7.58 -8.14 16.77
CA GLN A 59 8.62 -8.73 15.91
C GLN A 59 8.42 -8.38 14.44
N ASN A 60 9.52 -8.43 13.67
CA ASN A 60 9.45 -8.32 12.21
C ASN A 60 9.23 -9.72 11.63
N ILE A 61 8.15 -9.91 10.89
CA ILE A 61 7.83 -11.15 10.20
C ILE A 61 8.04 -11.00 8.69
N ASP A 62 8.37 -12.10 8.04
CA ASP A 62 8.35 -12.20 6.59
C ASP A 62 6.90 -12.44 6.12
N PRO A 63 6.32 -11.57 5.28
CA PRO A 63 4.97 -11.78 4.75
C PRO A 63 4.85 -13.08 3.93
N CYS A 64 5.97 -13.59 3.41
CA CYS A 64 6.03 -14.86 2.68
C CYS A 64 5.97 -16.08 3.60
N ASN A 65 6.25 -15.91 4.91
CA ASN A 65 6.24 -16.97 5.91
C ASN A 65 5.00 -16.89 6.80
N VAL A 66 3.85 -16.82 6.15
CA VAL A 66 2.52 -16.81 6.80
C VAL A 66 1.80 -18.05 6.30
N VAL A 67 1.20 -18.81 7.22
CA VAL A 67 0.47 -20.03 6.88
C VAL A 67 -0.63 -19.75 5.85
N LEU A 68 -0.82 -20.66 4.91
CA LEU A 68 -1.93 -20.60 3.96
C LEU A 68 -3.26 -20.50 4.74
N ASN A 69 -4.17 -19.65 4.27
CA ASN A 69 -5.43 -19.26 4.94
C ASN A 69 -5.26 -18.47 6.25
N GLY A 70 -4.04 -18.07 6.62
CA GLY A 70 -3.75 -17.23 7.78
C GLY A 70 -3.88 -15.71 7.54
N SER A 71 -4.67 -15.28 6.55
CA SER A 71 -4.76 -13.88 6.09
C SER A 71 -3.43 -13.32 5.55
N GLN A 72 -2.87 -13.96 4.53
CA GLN A 72 -1.56 -13.60 3.97
C GLN A 72 -1.52 -12.19 3.35
N TYR A 73 -2.64 -11.66 2.87
CA TYR A 73 -2.74 -10.36 2.19
C TYR A 73 -3.09 -9.19 3.11
N VAL A 74 -3.55 -9.45 4.33
CA VAL A 74 -3.99 -8.42 5.28
C VAL A 74 -3.36 -8.66 6.64
N HIS A 75 -2.58 -7.71 7.12
CA HIS A 75 -1.83 -7.81 8.37
C HIS A 75 -2.20 -6.69 9.34
N GLY A 76 -2.56 -7.08 10.56
CA GLY A 76 -2.48 -6.17 11.71
C GLY A 76 -1.02 -5.91 12.09
N ILE A 77 -0.65 -4.65 12.26
CA ILE A 77 0.72 -4.18 12.51
C ILE A 77 0.82 -3.37 13.80
N ASP A 78 2.02 -3.33 14.41
CA ASP A 78 2.28 -2.49 15.58
C ASP A 78 3.00 -1.19 15.22
N LYS A 79 3.99 -1.27 14.32
CA LYS A 79 4.83 -0.12 13.95
C LYS A 79 4.74 0.26 12.48
N GLY A 80 4.62 -0.72 11.58
CA GLY A 80 4.71 -0.48 10.14
C GLY A 80 5.42 -1.59 9.37
N VAL A 81 5.97 -1.24 8.22
CA VAL A 81 6.66 -2.17 7.29
C VAL A 81 8.06 -1.66 6.96
N GLN A 82 8.94 -2.56 6.56
CA GLN A 82 10.32 -2.25 6.21
C GLN A 82 10.69 -2.94 4.91
N LEU A 83 11.41 -2.24 4.04
CA LEU A 83 12.01 -2.76 2.83
C LEU A 83 13.53 -2.63 2.98
N LEU A 84 14.20 -3.71 3.35
CA LEU A 84 15.62 -3.70 3.69
C LEU A 84 16.40 -4.67 2.81
N ASN A 85 17.65 -4.35 2.52
CA ASN A 85 18.60 -5.28 1.91
C ASN A 85 19.19 -6.24 2.97
N LYS A 86 20.04 -7.17 2.53
CA LYS A 86 20.73 -8.12 3.43
C LYS A 86 21.66 -7.47 4.45
N ALA A 87 22.15 -6.26 4.19
CA ALA A 87 22.93 -5.48 5.14
C ALA A 87 22.05 -4.73 6.16
N GLY A 88 20.72 -4.83 6.04
CA GLY A 88 19.76 -4.19 6.93
C GLY A 88 19.53 -2.71 6.62
N GLN A 89 19.93 -2.25 5.43
CA GLN A 89 19.78 -0.87 4.95
C GLN A 89 18.57 -0.77 4.03
N GLY A 90 17.90 0.38 4.01
CA GLY A 90 16.74 0.61 3.14
C GLY A 90 15.73 1.54 3.78
N LEU A 91 14.45 1.17 3.67
CA LEU A 91 13.32 2.05 3.93
C LEU A 91 12.42 1.49 5.03
N LEU A 92 12.06 2.33 5.98
CA LEU A 92 11.08 2.03 7.02
C LEU A 92 9.87 2.95 6.83
N PHE A 93 8.70 2.35 6.67
CA PHE A 93 7.42 3.03 6.67
C PHE A 93 6.71 2.75 7.99
N LEU A 94 6.61 3.77 8.82
CA LEU A 94 5.98 3.68 10.13
C LEU A 94 4.56 4.22 10.04
N SER A 95 3.61 3.45 10.57
CA SER A 95 2.22 3.86 10.76
C SER A 95 2.01 4.14 12.24
N LEU A 96 1.57 5.36 12.56
CA LEU A 96 1.32 5.76 13.95
C LEU A 96 -0.12 5.56 14.36
N ASP A 97 -1.05 5.60 13.40
CA ASP A 97 -2.49 5.61 13.66
C ASP A 97 -3.25 4.50 12.92
N VAL A 98 -2.65 3.90 11.88
CA VAL A 98 -3.34 2.92 11.02
C VAL A 98 -2.79 1.51 11.28
N PRO A 99 -3.56 0.62 11.93
CA PRO A 99 -3.07 -0.66 12.41
C PRO A 99 -3.11 -1.77 11.36
N THR A 100 -3.54 -1.49 10.13
CA THR A 100 -3.76 -2.51 9.10
C THR A 100 -2.98 -2.17 7.83
N VAL A 101 -2.18 -3.13 7.37
CA VAL A 101 -1.51 -3.09 6.06
C VAL A 101 -2.06 -4.18 5.15
N LEU A 102 -2.20 -3.83 3.88
CA LEU A 102 -2.71 -4.62 2.77
C LEU A 102 -1.54 -4.85 1.80
N ILE A 103 -1.37 -6.08 1.34
CA ILE A 103 -0.34 -6.45 0.39
C ILE A 103 -0.95 -6.51 -1.00
N GLY A 104 -0.35 -5.80 -1.96
CA GLY A 104 -0.65 -5.97 -3.38
C GLY A 104 0.50 -6.68 -4.09
N THR A 105 0.14 -7.54 -5.04
CA THR A 105 1.05 -8.26 -5.93
C THR A 105 0.87 -7.81 -7.37
N ASP A 106 1.65 -8.35 -8.30
CA ASP A 106 1.51 -8.05 -9.72
C ASP A 106 0.20 -8.57 -10.34
N ASP A 107 -0.39 -9.61 -9.72
CA ASP A 107 -1.65 -10.23 -10.14
C ASP A 107 -2.83 -9.96 -9.19
N HIS A 108 -2.61 -9.31 -8.06
CA HIS A 108 -3.64 -9.01 -7.08
C HIS A 108 -3.52 -7.59 -6.53
N VAL A 109 -4.55 -6.78 -6.72
CA VAL A 109 -4.63 -5.43 -6.13
C VAL A 109 -4.73 -5.53 -4.61
N ASP A 110 -4.08 -4.60 -3.92
CA ASP A 110 -4.22 -4.45 -2.48
C ASP A 110 -5.69 -4.21 -2.10
N SER A 111 -6.19 -5.01 -1.16
CA SER A 111 -7.60 -5.06 -0.81
C SER A 111 -7.78 -5.35 0.67
N PRO A 112 -8.78 -4.73 1.35
CA PRO A 112 -9.10 -5.03 2.75
C PRO A 112 -9.73 -6.43 2.92
N PHE A 113 -10.01 -7.15 1.83
CA PHE A 113 -10.44 -8.53 1.87
C PHE A 113 -9.23 -9.47 1.97
N PRO A 114 -9.26 -10.50 2.84
CA PRO A 114 -8.17 -11.48 2.98
C PRO A 114 -8.19 -12.52 1.85
N VAL A 115 -8.28 -12.05 0.61
CA VAL A 115 -8.32 -12.83 -0.62
C VAL A 115 -7.11 -12.46 -1.49
N PRO A 116 -6.75 -13.28 -2.49
CA PRO A 116 -7.23 -14.65 -2.72
C PRO A 116 -6.86 -15.60 -1.58
N LEU A 117 -7.55 -16.75 -1.51
CA LEU A 117 -7.18 -17.86 -0.60
C LEU A 117 -6.03 -18.72 -1.16
N GLN A 118 -5.43 -18.30 -2.27
CA GLN A 118 -4.25 -18.93 -2.82
C GLN A 118 -3.00 -18.42 -2.12
N PRO A 119 -1.92 -19.22 -2.06
CA PRO A 119 -0.67 -18.78 -1.48
C PRO A 119 -0.25 -17.45 -2.06
N LEU A 120 0.17 -16.52 -1.20
CA LEU A 120 0.86 -15.31 -1.64
C LEU A 120 2.00 -15.73 -2.60
N PRO A 121 2.13 -15.14 -3.81
CA PRO A 121 3.27 -15.41 -4.67
C PRO A 121 4.54 -14.84 -4.04
N CYS A 122 5.18 -15.66 -3.22
CA CYS A 122 6.28 -15.28 -2.33
C CYS A 122 7.57 -14.97 -3.09
N SER A 123 7.69 -13.73 -3.57
CA SER A 123 8.98 -13.08 -3.79
C SER A 123 8.84 -11.58 -3.58
N SER A 124 9.86 -10.91 -3.05
CA SER A 124 9.84 -9.45 -2.87
C SER A 124 9.61 -8.68 -4.17
N VAL A 125 9.94 -9.29 -5.32
CA VAL A 125 9.71 -8.75 -6.66
C VAL A 125 8.22 -8.84 -7.06
N LYS A 126 7.51 -9.84 -6.52
CA LYS A 126 6.07 -10.04 -6.77
C LYS A 126 5.21 -9.21 -5.82
N ILE A 127 5.70 -8.88 -4.63
CA ILE A 127 5.04 -7.93 -3.72
C ILE A 127 5.33 -6.51 -4.19
N MET A 128 4.33 -5.92 -4.86
CA MET A 128 4.45 -4.62 -5.50
C MET A 128 4.11 -3.48 -4.54
N THR A 129 3.14 -3.68 -3.64
CA THR A 129 2.64 -2.60 -2.78
C THR A 129 2.45 -3.03 -1.34
N MET A 130 2.68 -2.05 -0.46
CA MET A 130 2.22 -2.07 0.93
C MET A 130 1.27 -0.90 1.12
N SER A 131 0.01 -1.19 1.40
CA SER A 131 -1.04 -0.18 1.51
C SER A 131 -1.68 -0.15 2.89
N PHE A 132 -1.89 1.04 3.45
CA PHE A 132 -2.50 1.17 4.77
C PHE A 132 -3.98 1.45 4.63
N ASN A 133 -4.82 0.64 5.28
CA ASN A 133 -6.26 0.83 5.24
C ASN A 133 -6.68 1.93 6.22
N ILE A 134 -6.72 3.18 5.74
CA ILE A 134 -7.02 4.36 6.55
C ILE A 134 -8.49 4.37 6.96
N TYR A 135 -9.37 4.02 6.02
CA TYR A 135 -10.81 3.92 6.23
C TYR A 135 -11.39 2.88 5.27
N ASN A 136 -12.34 2.06 5.76
CA ASN A 136 -13.19 1.24 4.91
C ASN A 136 -14.57 1.03 5.56
N ASN A 137 -15.61 0.88 4.73
CA ASN A 137 -16.91 0.38 5.16
C ASN A 137 -17.42 -0.73 4.21
N ILE A 138 -16.52 -1.63 3.83
CA ILE A 138 -16.80 -2.70 2.86
C ILE A 138 -17.69 -3.82 3.40
N TRP A 139 -17.91 -3.87 4.72
CA TRP A 139 -18.64 -4.95 5.39
C TRP A 139 -20.13 -4.70 5.50
N ASN A 140 -20.61 -3.49 5.19
CA ASN A 140 -22.04 -3.15 5.19
C ASN A 140 -22.74 -3.47 6.54
N THR A 141 -21.96 -3.59 7.61
CA THR A 141 -22.39 -3.92 8.96
C THR A 141 -22.25 -2.69 9.85
N ASN A 142 -23.33 -1.91 9.92
CA ASN A 142 -23.66 -1.03 11.04
C ASN A 142 -22.78 0.20 11.33
N TYR A 143 -21.95 0.67 10.39
CA TYR A 143 -21.23 1.94 10.51
C TYR A 143 -21.41 2.82 9.28
N ILE A 144 -20.96 4.06 9.40
CA ILE A 144 -21.24 5.15 8.48
C ILE A 144 -20.71 4.84 7.07
N TYR A 145 -21.54 5.02 6.04
CA TYR A 145 -21.20 4.72 4.64
C TYR A 145 -20.33 5.76 3.93
N TRP A 146 -20.30 6.99 4.42
CA TRP A 146 -19.55 8.07 3.81
C TRP A 146 -18.70 8.76 4.87
N TYR A 147 -17.49 9.11 4.47
CA TYR A 147 -16.61 9.91 5.31
C TYR A 147 -16.43 11.29 4.66
N PRO A 148 -16.50 12.39 5.43
CA PRO A 148 -16.84 12.46 6.86
C PRO A 148 -18.31 12.15 7.15
N TYR A 149 -18.63 11.57 8.32
CA TYR A 149 -20.02 11.37 8.70
C TYR A 149 -20.63 12.62 9.30
N GLU A 150 -19.95 13.10 10.34
CA GLU A 150 -20.23 14.32 11.06
C GLU A 150 -19.25 15.40 10.59
N ASN A 151 -19.57 16.67 10.78
CA ASN A 151 -18.68 17.76 10.34
C ASN A 151 -17.32 17.71 11.05
N GLU A 152 -17.31 17.22 12.30
CA GLU A 152 -16.12 17.04 13.12
C GLU A 152 -15.20 15.94 12.59
N ASP A 153 -15.72 15.01 11.78
CA ASP A 153 -14.88 14.00 11.16
C ASP A 153 -14.04 14.57 10.04
N ALA A 154 -14.45 15.68 9.40
CA ALA A 154 -13.95 16.18 8.10
C ALA A 154 -12.44 16.44 8.02
N ASP A 155 -11.75 16.54 9.16
CA ASP A 155 -10.32 16.79 9.23
C ASP A 155 -9.51 15.64 9.87
N PHE A 156 -10.04 14.41 9.85
CA PHE A 156 -9.32 13.21 10.25
C PHE A 156 -7.94 13.15 9.59
N LYS A 157 -6.94 12.78 10.39
CA LYS A 157 -5.55 12.67 9.97
C LYS A 157 -5.03 11.31 10.39
N ALA A 158 -4.42 10.61 9.43
CA ALA A 158 -3.57 9.45 9.70
C ALA A 158 -2.10 9.87 9.60
N ARG A 159 -1.33 9.65 10.67
CA ARG A 159 0.08 10.03 10.71
C ARG A 159 0.98 8.86 10.31
N PHE A 160 1.94 9.16 9.46
CA PHE A 160 2.97 8.24 9.00
C PHE A 160 4.35 8.89 9.16
N ALA A 161 5.38 8.05 9.27
CA ALA A 161 6.77 8.51 9.19
C ALA A 161 7.57 7.61 8.25
N ILE A 162 8.37 8.23 7.39
CA ILE A 162 9.29 7.54 6.50
C ILE A 162 10.70 7.75 7.05
N ARG A 163 11.48 6.67 7.18
CA ARG A 163 12.87 6.74 7.61
C ARG A 163 13.75 5.93 6.68
N PHE A 164 14.90 6.48 6.35
CA PHE A 164 15.97 5.76 5.67
C PHE A 164 16.92 5.18 6.70
N LYS A 165 17.28 3.92 6.53
CA LYS A 165 18.24 3.21 7.36
C LYS A 165 19.48 2.93 6.52
N ASN A 166 20.59 3.50 6.94
CA ASN A 166 21.91 3.33 6.32
C ASN A 166 22.74 2.29 7.07
#